data_AF-A4F3R6-F1
#
_entry.id   AF-A4F3R6-F1
#
_cell.length_a   1.000
_cell.length_b   1.000
_cell.length_c   1.000
_cell.angle_alpha   90.00
_cell.angle_beta   90.00
_cell.angle_gamma   90.00
#
_symmetry.space_group_name_H-M   'P 1'
#
loop_
_entity.id
_entity.type
_entity.pdbx_description
1 polymer ?
#
loop_
_entity_poly.entity_id
_entity_poly.type
_entity_poly.pdbx_seq_one_letter_code
_entity_poly.pdbx_strand_id
1 'polypeptide(L)'
;MGVNGIDSFTCQCPPTYEGTDCSTRVCPADYCLNGGTCTVTLGITFVCRCPIHTEGLRCEYVNEVTDFVIQAGACTGDYCKNGGTCIPGTNATAILCRCPPNTAGNQCELAGQVPAFDGVKTGLIIASSIGAALLIGVMGWVLFRYA
;
A
#
# COMPACT_ATOMS: atom_id res chain seq x y z
N MET A 1 -58.29 -6.56 32.94
CA MET A 1 -56.95 -6.80 33.51
C MET A 1 -56.00 -6.96 32.35
N GLY A 2 -55.10 -6.00 32.13
CA GLY A 2 -54.15 -6.06 31.02
C GLY A 2 -52.75 -5.80 31.57
N VAL A 3 -51.93 -6.85 31.58
CA VAL A 3 -50.46 -6.79 31.49
C VAL A 3 -49.97 -8.17 31.03
N ASN A 4 -49.84 -8.37 29.71
CA ASN A 4 -48.91 -9.39 29.22
C ASN A 4 -47.55 -8.68 29.09
N GLY A 5 -46.86 -8.58 30.23
CA GLY A 5 -45.50 -8.03 30.29
C GLY A 5 -44.52 -9.01 29.67
N ILE A 6 -44.10 -8.73 28.45
CA ILE A 6 -42.86 -9.29 27.92
C ILE A 6 -41.77 -8.37 28.47
N ASP A 7 -41.08 -8.81 29.53
CA ASP A 7 -39.83 -8.16 29.97
C ASP A 7 -38.75 -8.46 28.92
N SER A 8 -38.77 -7.72 27.82
CA SER A 8 -37.67 -7.71 26.85
C SER A 8 -36.54 -6.87 27.44
N PHE A 9 -35.48 -7.52 27.93
CA PHE A 9 -34.23 -6.84 28.22
C PHE A 9 -33.43 -6.69 26.92
N THR A 10 -32.98 -5.47 26.63
CA THR A 10 -32.08 -5.19 25.50
C THR A 10 -30.73 -4.77 26.06
N CYS A 11 -29.66 -5.46 25.68
CA CYS A 11 -28.31 -5.07 26.07
C CYS A 11 -27.82 -3.89 25.22
N GLN A 12 -27.23 -2.88 25.86
CA GLN A 12 -26.43 -1.88 25.16
C GLN A 12 -25.01 -2.42 25.01
N CYS A 13 -24.67 -2.86 23.80
CA CYS A 13 -23.36 -3.45 23.54
C CYS A 13 -22.25 -2.40 23.41
N PRO A 14 -21.03 -2.69 23.88
CA PRO A 14 -19.88 -1.83 23.65
C PRO A 14 -19.53 -1.78 22.16
N PRO A 15 -18.81 -0.74 21.70
CA PRO A 15 -18.30 -0.70 20.32
C PRO A 15 -17.55 -1.99 20.01
N THR A 16 -17.83 -2.61 18.86
CA THR A 16 -17.32 -3.92 18.39
C THR A 16 -18.07 -5.17 18.87
N TYR A 17 -19.23 -5.05 19.51
CA TYR A 17 -20.06 -6.21 19.91
C TYR A 17 -21.53 -6.03 19.54
N GLU A 18 -22.19 -7.14 19.21
CA GLU A 18 -23.61 -7.24 18.86
C GLU A 18 -24.24 -8.53 19.44
N GLY A 19 -25.57 -8.63 19.31
CA GLY A 19 -26.37 -9.74 19.81
C GLY A 19 -27.17 -9.37 21.07
N THR A 20 -28.10 -10.24 21.46
CA THR A 20 -28.96 -10.02 22.64
C THR A 20 -28.18 -9.98 23.95
N ASP A 21 -27.00 -10.60 23.97
CA ASP A 21 -26.09 -10.71 25.10
C ASP A 21 -24.70 -10.13 24.82
N CYS A 22 -24.53 -9.41 23.70
CA CYS A 22 -23.24 -8.86 23.26
C CYS A 22 -22.13 -9.91 23.12
N SER A 23 -22.47 -11.16 22.80
CA SER A 23 -21.51 -12.26 22.63
C SER A 23 -20.82 -12.27 21.27
N THR A 24 -21.41 -11.63 20.26
CA THR A 24 -20.89 -11.63 18.89
C THR A 24 -20.00 -10.44 18.67
N ARG A 25 -18.76 -10.68 18.26
CA ARG A 25 -17.81 -9.61 17.95
C ARG A 25 -17.96 -9.16 16.51
N VAL A 26 -17.99 -7.86 16.30
CA VAL A 26 -18.14 -7.23 14.99
C VAL A 26 -17.03 -6.22 14.75
N CYS A 27 -16.78 -5.91 13.49
CA CYS A 27 -15.81 -4.89 13.15
C CYS A 27 -16.25 -3.51 13.64
N PRO A 28 -15.33 -2.68 14.18
CA PRO A 28 -15.64 -1.29 14.46
C PRO A 28 -16.03 -0.57 13.16
N ALA A 29 -16.97 0.36 13.27
CA ALA A 29 -17.27 1.30 12.19
C ALA A 29 -15.96 2.00 11.76
N ASP A 30 -15.75 2.09 10.45
CA ASP A 30 -14.58 2.73 9.83
C ASP A 30 -13.22 2.14 10.23
N TYR A 31 -13.18 0.89 10.72
CA TYR A 31 -11.90 0.21 10.97
C TYR A 31 -11.09 0.05 9.68
N CYS A 32 -11.74 -0.41 8.59
CA CYS A 32 -11.14 -0.42 7.26
C CYS A 32 -11.59 0.82 6.50
N LEU A 33 -10.64 1.62 6.05
CA LEU A 33 -10.85 2.86 5.31
C LEU A 33 -10.96 2.58 3.81
N ASN A 34 -11.32 3.61 3.04
CA ASN A 34 -11.33 3.59 1.57
C ASN A 34 -12.10 2.41 0.93
N GLY A 35 -13.17 1.94 1.59
CA GLY A 35 -13.98 0.82 1.09
C GLY A 35 -13.43 -0.58 1.40
N GLY A 36 -12.45 -0.69 2.31
CA GLY A 36 -11.95 -1.96 2.81
C GLY A 36 -13.01 -2.83 3.47
N THR A 37 -12.93 -4.15 3.26
CA THR A 37 -13.80 -5.12 3.93
C THR A 37 -13.12 -5.63 5.19
N CYS A 38 -13.79 -5.50 6.33
CA CYS A 38 -13.28 -5.96 7.61
C CYS A 38 -13.74 -7.39 7.94
N THR A 39 -12.84 -8.23 8.45
CA THR A 39 -13.15 -9.56 8.99
C THR A 39 -12.58 -9.75 10.39
N VAL A 40 -13.34 -10.47 11.24
CA VAL A 40 -12.90 -10.85 12.59
C VAL A 40 -12.20 -12.21 12.51
N THR A 41 -10.97 -12.30 13.01
CA THR A 41 -10.20 -13.55 13.04
C THR A 41 -10.19 -14.17 14.45
N LEU A 42 -10.00 -15.49 14.54
CA LEU A 42 -9.81 -16.21 15.80
C LEU A 42 -8.59 -15.63 16.53
N GLY A 43 -8.80 -14.90 17.62
CA GLY A 43 -7.70 -14.31 18.41
C GLY A 43 -7.71 -12.80 18.55
N ILE A 44 -8.88 -12.17 18.54
CA ILE A 44 -9.09 -10.78 18.97
C ILE A 44 -8.65 -9.72 17.92
N THR A 45 -8.17 -10.13 16.74
CA THR A 45 -7.68 -9.22 15.69
C THR A 45 -8.70 -8.97 14.58
N PHE A 46 -8.66 -7.75 14.03
CA PHE A 46 -9.43 -7.33 12.86
C PHE A 46 -8.49 -7.27 11.66
N VAL A 47 -8.91 -7.85 10.55
CA VAL A 47 -8.14 -7.86 9.31
C VAL A 47 -8.92 -7.11 8.24
N CYS A 48 -8.24 -6.19 7.55
CA CYS A 48 -8.79 -5.49 6.40
C CYS A 48 -8.36 -6.16 5.11
N ARG A 49 -9.34 -6.48 4.27
CA ARG A 49 -9.12 -6.79 2.86
C ARG A 49 -9.28 -5.48 2.08
N CYS A 50 -8.17 -4.95 1.59
CA CYS A 50 -8.13 -3.69 0.88
C CYS A 50 -8.60 -3.82 -0.57
N PRO A 51 -9.43 -2.88 -1.07
CA PRO A 51 -9.76 -2.81 -2.48
C PRO A 51 -8.52 -2.45 -3.31
N ILE A 52 -8.66 -2.62 -4.63
CA ILE A 52 -7.61 -2.22 -5.57
C ILE A 52 -7.21 -0.76 -5.34
N HIS A 53 -5.92 -0.47 -5.49
CA HIS A 53 -5.34 0.87 -5.30
C HIS A 53 -5.36 1.39 -3.85
N THR A 54 -5.55 0.50 -2.87
CA THR A 54 -5.40 0.87 -1.45
C THR A 54 -4.53 -0.15 -0.72
N GLU A 55 -3.77 0.32 0.26
CA GLU A 55 -2.89 -0.50 1.08
C GLU A 55 -2.78 0.02 2.51
N GLY A 56 -2.02 -0.69 3.34
CA GLY A 56 -1.92 -0.44 4.77
C GLY A 56 -2.78 -1.40 5.58
N LEU A 57 -2.61 -1.37 6.91
CA LEU A 57 -3.30 -2.28 7.83
C LEU A 57 -4.81 -2.03 7.88
N ARG A 58 -5.19 -0.79 7.60
CA ARG A 58 -6.57 -0.28 7.58
C ARG A 58 -6.96 0.25 6.21
N CYS A 59 -6.20 -0.06 5.15
CA CYS A 59 -6.41 0.48 3.80
C CYS A 59 -6.34 2.02 3.76
N GLU A 60 -5.55 2.61 4.65
CA GLU A 60 -5.41 4.05 4.88
C GLU A 60 -4.63 4.76 3.77
N TYR A 61 -3.80 4.02 3.04
CA TYR A 61 -3.01 4.55 1.95
C TYR A 61 -3.74 4.31 0.64
N VAL A 62 -4.10 5.39 -0.04
CA VAL A 62 -4.55 5.32 -1.44
C VAL A 62 -3.29 5.33 -2.29
N ASN A 63 -2.98 4.19 -2.90
CA ASN A 63 -2.00 4.15 -3.96
C ASN A 63 -2.67 4.72 -5.19
N GLU A 64 -2.48 6.02 -5.42
CA GLU A 64 -2.64 6.58 -6.75
C GLU A 64 -1.66 5.84 -7.65
N VAL A 65 -2.09 4.73 -8.25
CA VAL A 65 -1.34 4.09 -9.31
C VAL A 65 -1.44 5.05 -10.49
N THR A 66 -0.54 6.04 -10.51
CA THR A 66 -0.39 7.00 -11.60
C THR A 66 0.27 6.37 -12.83
N ASP A 67 0.71 5.11 -12.73
CA ASP A 67 1.45 4.38 -13.77
C ASP A 67 0.70 3.16 -14.34
N PHE A 68 -0.64 3.19 -14.35
CA PHE A 68 -1.44 2.25 -15.16
C PHE A 68 -1.99 2.97 -16.39
N VAL A 69 -1.38 2.76 -17.57
CA VAL A 69 -1.87 3.32 -18.83
C VAL A 69 -2.97 2.42 -19.39
N ILE A 70 -4.24 2.83 -19.22
CA ILE A 70 -5.40 2.17 -19.83
C ILE A 70 -5.48 2.56 -21.30
N GLN A 71 -5.20 1.63 -22.21
CA GLN A 71 -5.53 1.81 -23.62
C GLN A 71 -6.40 0.66 -24.13
N ALA A 72 -7.42 0.99 -24.92
CA ALA A 72 -8.34 0.03 -25.52
C ALA A 72 -7.60 -0.97 -26.44
N GLY A 73 -7.63 -2.27 -26.13
CA GLY A 73 -7.13 -3.33 -27.00
C GLY A 73 -7.08 -4.72 -26.35
N ALA A 74 -6.63 -5.71 -27.11
CA ALA A 74 -6.30 -7.06 -26.63
C ALA A 74 -4.79 -7.25 -26.60
N CYS A 75 -4.29 -8.22 -25.82
CA CYS A 75 -2.90 -8.66 -25.88
C CYS A 75 -2.58 -9.20 -27.28
N THR A 76 -2.17 -8.32 -28.18
CA THR A 76 -1.55 -8.68 -29.45
C THR A 76 -0.05 -8.87 -29.21
N GLY A 77 0.54 -9.87 -29.87
CA GLY A 77 1.81 -10.49 -29.50
C GLY A 77 3.05 -9.60 -29.40
N ASP A 78 2.96 -8.30 -29.72
CA ASP A 78 4.07 -7.35 -29.69
C ASP A 78 3.75 -6.04 -28.97
N TYR A 79 2.62 -5.95 -28.24
CA TYR A 79 2.24 -4.73 -27.54
C TYR A 79 3.26 -4.37 -26.45
N CYS A 80 3.71 -5.36 -25.67
CA CYS A 80 4.77 -5.18 -24.67
C CYS A 80 6.14 -5.49 -25.30
N LYS A 81 7.01 -4.49 -25.34
CA LYS A 81 8.38 -4.53 -25.85
C LYS A 81 9.36 -5.11 -24.84
N ASN A 82 10.60 -5.33 -25.29
CA ASN A 82 11.75 -5.72 -24.47
C ASN A 82 11.51 -6.94 -23.54
N GLY A 83 10.65 -7.89 -23.95
CA GLY A 83 10.33 -9.09 -23.17
C GLY A 83 9.25 -8.89 -22.09
N GLY A 84 8.49 -7.79 -22.15
CA GLY A 84 7.34 -7.54 -21.28
C GLY A 84 6.26 -8.61 -21.38
N THR A 85 5.66 -8.99 -20.25
CA THR A 85 4.50 -9.90 -20.22
C THR A 85 3.21 -9.09 -20.37
N CYS A 86 2.42 -9.38 -21.39
CA CYS A 86 1.09 -8.78 -21.56
C CYS A 86 0.06 -9.45 -20.65
N ILE A 87 -0.73 -8.65 -19.93
CA ILE A 87 -1.76 -9.10 -19.00
C ILE A 87 -3.09 -8.46 -19.42
N PRO A 88 -4.15 -9.25 -19.70
CA PRO A 88 -5.47 -8.72 -19.99
C PRO A 88 -6.09 -8.11 -18.73
N GLY A 89 -6.66 -6.91 -18.85
CA GLY A 89 -7.29 -6.18 -17.76
C GLY A 89 -8.71 -6.68 -17.42
N THR A 90 -9.28 -6.10 -16.35
CA THR A 90 -10.60 -6.48 -15.80
C THR A 90 -11.80 -6.07 -16.67
N ASN A 91 -11.60 -5.14 -17.61
CA ASN A 91 -12.52 -4.86 -18.71
C ASN A 91 -11.89 -5.36 -20.01
N ALA A 92 -12.70 -5.91 -20.93
CA ALA A 92 -12.27 -6.55 -22.18
C ALA A 92 -11.42 -5.69 -23.14
N THR A 93 -11.14 -4.45 -22.77
CA THR A 93 -10.38 -3.47 -23.53
C THR A 93 -9.13 -2.98 -22.81
N ALA A 94 -8.88 -3.31 -21.54
CA ALA A 94 -7.68 -2.84 -20.85
C ALA A 94 -6.50 -3.81 -21.08
N ILE A 95 -5.32 -3.27 -21.40
CA ILE A 95 -4.06 -4.03 -21.53
C ILE A 95 -3.06 -3.51 -20.50
N LEU A 96 -2.34 -4.41 -19.84
CA LEU A 96 -1.23 -4.10 -18.93
C LEU A 96 0.06 -4.79 -19.38
N CYS A 97 1.20 -4.08 -19.35
CA CYS A 97 2.51 -4.66 -19.54
C CYS A 97 3.26 -4.82 -18.20
N ARG A 98 3.66 -6.04 -17.87
CA ARG A 98 4.61 -6.31 -16.79
C ARG A 98 6.03 -6.32 -17.36
N CYS A 99 6.77 -5.26 -17.10
CA CYS A 99 8.11 -5.06 -17.64
C CYS A 99 9.18 -5.87 -16.90
N PRO A 100 10.14 -6.49 -17.61
CA PRO A 100 11.30 -7.12 -16.98
C PRO A 100 12.25 -6.09 -16.35
N PRO A 101 13.20 -6.53 -15.51
CA PRO A 101 14.17 -5.63 -14.89
C PRO A 101 14.87 -4.73 -15.90
N ASN A 102 15.09 -3.46 -15.52
CA ASN A 102 15.72 -2.43 -16.34
C ASN A 102 14.91 -2.00 -17.59
N THR A 103 13.59 -2.24 -17.61
CA THR A 103 12.67 -1.74 -18.64
C THR A 103 11.43 -1.05 -18.05
N ALA A 104 10.91 -0.03 -18.73
CA ALA A 104 9.79 0.80 -18.28
C ALA A 104 9.06 1.46 -19.45
N GLY A 105 8.02 2.24 -19.13
CA GLY A 105 7.09 2.79 -20.12
C GLY A 105 5.81 1.95 -20.19
N ASN A 106 4.82 2.45 -20.92
CA ASN A 106 3.51 1.80 -21.01
C ASN A 106 3.56 0.48 -21.81
N GLN A 107 4.56 0.35 -22.68
CA GLN A 107 4.84 -0.81 -23.50
C GLN A 107 6.21 -1.41 -23.17
N CYS A 108 6.83 -1.07 -22.03
CA CYS A 108 8.21 -1.49 -21.70
C CYS A 108 9.24 -1.06 -22.76
N GLU A 109 8.98 0.02 -23.50
CA GLU A 109 9.79 0.52 -24.62
C GLU A 109 11.08 1.22 -24.16
N LEU A 110 11.12 1.72 -22.94
CA LEU A 110 12.30 2.33 -22.34
C LEU A 110 13.19 1.22 -21.76
N ALA A 111 14.44 1.12 -22.21
CA ALA A 111 15.42 0.13 -21.74
C ALA A 111 16.72 0.81 -21.26
N GLY A 112 17.33 0.28 -20.20
CA GLY A 112 18.72 0.58 -19.83
C GLY A 112 18.96 1.76 -18.88
N GLN A 113 17.92 2.46 -18.42
CA GLN A 113 18.05 3.56 -17.45
C GLN A 113 16.89 3.64 -16.44
N VAL A 114 16.19 2.54 -16.22
CA VAL A 114 15.16 2.52 -15.16
C VAL A 114 15.84 2.19 -13.85
N PRO A 115 15.75 3.03 -12.81
CA PRO A 115 16.17 2.63 -11.48
C PRO A 115 15.37 1.37 -11.11
N ALA A 116 16.07 0.28 -10.77
CA ALA A 116 15.44 -0.91 -10.26
C ALA A 116 14.69 -0.53 -8.97
N PHE A 117 13.36 -0.43 -9.05
CA PHE A 117 12.52 -0.46 -7.87
C PHE A 117 12.44 -1.90 -7.37
N ASP A 118 13.58 -2.43 -6.91
CA ASP A 118 13.56 -3.52 -5.96
C ASP A 118 12.88 -2.95 -4.71
N GLY A 119 11.68 -3.46 -4.41
CA GLY A 119 10.80 -3.00 -3.33
C GLY A 119 11.35 -3.17 -1.91
N VAL A 120 12.67 -3.05 -1.70
CA VAL A 120 13.35 -3.09 -0.41
C VAL A 120 14.59 -2.17 -0.49
N LYS A 121 14.60 -1.12 0.35
CA LYS A 121 15.66 -0.11 0.61
C LYS A 121 15.59 1.22 -0.16
N THR A 122 14.65 2.07 0.22
CA THR A 122 14.90 3.52 0.34
C THR A 122 14.49 4.02 1.73
N GLY A 123 15.03 3.37 2.76
CA GLY A 123 15.46 4.14 3.91
C GLY A 123 16.52 5.11 3.40
N LEU A 124 16.11 6.32 3.08
CA LEU A 124 16.95 7.47 2.78
C LEU A 124 17.78 7.77 4.05
N ILE A 125 18.78 6.94 4.33
CA ILE A 125 19.97 7.44 4.97
C ILE A 125 20.67 8.19 3.85
N ILE A 126 20.33 9.47 3.71
CA ILE A 126 21.34 10.46 3.35
C ILE A 126 22.49 10.23 4.32
N ALA A 127 23.41 9.32 3.95
CA ALA A 127 24.68 9.18 4.61
C ALA A 127 25.37 10.50 4.33
N SER A 128 25.19 11.43 5.24
CA SER A 128 25.71 12.78 5.22
C SER A 128 27.19 12.71 4.86
N SER A 129 27.50 13.03 3.61
CA SER A 129 28.86 13.30 3.13
C SER A 129 29.48 14.50 3.83
N ILE A 130 28.75 15.15 4.73
CA ILE A 130 29.18 16.27 5.57
C ILE A 130 30.09 15.79 6.73
N GLY A 131 30.11 14.50 7.07
CA GLY A 131 30.94 13.96 8.16
C GLY A 131 32.45 13.88 7.88
N ALA A 132 32.88 13.84 6.61
CA ALA A 132 34.30 13.70 6.27
C ALA A 132 34.98 15.04 5.95
N ALA A 133 34.23 16.06 5.54
CA ALA A 133 34.79 17.37 5.18
C ALA A 133 35.13 18.24 6.40
N LEU A 134 34.48 18.03 7.55
CA LEU A 134 34.72 18.83 8.76
C LEU A 134 35.98 18.41 9.54
N LEU A 135 36.47 17.18 9.41
CA LEU A 135 37.69 16.75 10.12
C LEU A 135 38.98 17.27 9.47
N ILE A 136 38.98 17.42 8.15
CA ILE A 136 40.14 17.95 7.40
C ILE A 136 40.30 19.46 7.68
N GLY A 137 39.19 20.19 7.84
CA GLY A 137 39.20 21.61 8.18
C GLY A 137 39.71 21.90 9.60
N VAL A 138 39.43 21.02 10.58
CA VAL A 138 39.87 21.22 11.97
C VAL A 138 41.36 20.90 12.13
N MET A 139 41.89 19.87 11.46
CA MET A 139 43.34 19.61 11.46
C MET A 139 44.13 20.71 10.73
N GLY A 140 43.59 21.28 9.64
CA GLY A 140 44.23 22.39 8.93
C GLY A 140 44.27 23.69 9.74
N TRP A 141 43.22 24.01 10.49
CA TRP A 141 43.17 25.18 11.38
C TRP A 141 44.11 25.09 12.58
N VAL A 142 44.30 23.87 13.14
CA VAL A 142 45.21 23.65 14.27
C VAL A 142 46.68 23.82 13.85
N LEU A 143 47.06 23.38 12.65
CA LEU A 143 48.42 23.55 12.14
C LEU A 143 48.74 25.02 11.77
N PHE A 144 47.76 25.79 11.31
CA PHE A 144 47.94 27.23 11.00
C PHE A 144 48.07 28.14 12.22
N ARG A 145 47.72 27.67 13.43
CA ARG A 145 47.84 28.44 14.68
C ARG A 145 49.18 28.24 15.40
N TYR A 146 50.02 27.31 14.95
CA TYR A 146 51.30 26.98 15.59
C TYR A 146 52.50 27.00 14.60
N ALA A 147 52.38 27.74 13.51
CA ALA A 147 53.48 28.08 12.60
C ALA A 147 53.63 29.60 12.47
#